data_AF-A0A7V0KR60-F1
#
_entry.id   AF-A0A7V0KR60-F1
#
_cell.length_a   1.000
_cell.length_b   1.000
_cell.length_c   1.000
_cell.angle_alpha   90.00
_cell.angle_beta   90.00
_cell.angle_gamma   90.00
#
_symmetry.space_group_name_H-M   'P 1'
#
loop_
_entity.id
_entity.type
_entity.pdbx_description
1 polymer ?
#
loop_
_entity_poly.entity_id
_entity_poly.type
_entity_poly.pdbx_seq_one_letter_code
_entity_poly.pdbx_strand_id
1 'polypeptide(L)' 'RTLLERLRHRLPGCTVESTAAHGLDPQWVEAAAFAWLAQRTLAGAPGNLPAVTGARHPVILGAIYPACDDAPAAT' A
#
# COMPACT_ATOMS: atom_id res chain seq x y z
N ARG A 1 -21.32 -7.87 8.86
CA ARG A 1 -21.88 -6.57 9.28
C ARG A 1 -21.64 -6.23 10.76
N THR A 2 -21.76 -7.22 11.66
CA THR A 2 -21.64 -7.04 13.12
C THR A 2 -20.36 -6.33 13.60
N LEU A 3 -19.19 -6.56 12.96
CA LEU A 3 -17.94 -5.92 13.39
C LEU A 3 -17.97 -4.39 13.19
N LEU A 4 -18.33 -3.92 12.00
CA LEU A 4 -18.37 -2.48 11.69
C LEU A 4 -19.42 -1.75 12.54
N GLU A 5 -20.57 -2.40 12.81
CA GLU A 5 -21.60 -1.86 13.69
C GLU A 5 -21.07 -1.69 15.13
N ARG A 6 -20.33 -2.67 15.65
CA ARG A 6 -19.70 -2.58 16.98
C ARG A 6 -18.59 -1.52 17.04
N LEU A 7 -17.80 -1.38 15.98
CA LEU A 7 -16.76 -0.33 15.90
C LEU A 7 -17.38 1.07 15.94
N ARG A 8 -18.45 1.30 15.16
CA ARG A 8 -19.21 2.57 15.17
C ARG A 8 -19.76 2.91 16.54
N HIS A 9 -20.33 1.93 17.23
CA HIS A 9 -20.87 2.15 18.58
C HIS A 9 -19.79 2.52 19.60
N ARG A 10 -18.58 1.93 19.50
CA ARG A 10 -17.48 2.19 20.44
C ARG A 10 -16.62 3.41 20.10
N LEU A 11 -16.74 3.95 18.89
CA LEU A 11 -15.95 5.10 18.41
C LEU A 11 -16.88 6.23 17.92
N PRO A 12 -17.72 6.81 18.80
CA PRO A 12 -18.74 7.77 18.39
C PRO A 12 -18.19 9.08 17.80
N GLY A 13 -16.91 9.40 18.06
CA GLY A 13 -16.22 10.56 17.48
C GLY A 13 -15.49 10.29 16.16
N CYS A 14 -15.56 9.06 15.63
CA CYS A 14 -14.86 8.68 14.41
C CYS A 14 -15.83 8.17 13.35
N THR A 15 -15.66 8.64 12.11
CA THR A 15 -16.35 8.05 10.96
C THR A 15 -15.75 6.68 10.66
N VAL A 16 -16.54 5.62 10.79
CA VAL A 16 -16.14 4.25 10.46
C VAL A 16 -16.89 3.79 9.22
N GLU A 17 -16.20 3.75 8.09
CA GLU A 17 -16.76 3.37 6.79
C GLU A 17 -15.79 2.56 5.93
N SER A 18 -16.29 2.08 4.79
CA SER A 18 -15.50 1.30 3.83
C SER A 18 -14.60 2.21 3.01
N THR A 19 -13.39 1.76 2.66
CA THR A 19 -12.52 2.47 1.71
C THR A 19 -13.17 2.66 0.34
N ALA A 20 -14.20 1.87 0.00
CA ALA A 20 -14.99 2.04 -1.21
C ALA A 20 -15.66 3.43 -1.28
N ALA A 21 -15.99 4.04 -0.14
CA ALA A 21 -16.50 5.41 -0.08
C ALA A 21 -15.49 6.46 -0.60
N HIS A 22 -14.20 6.09 -0.66
CA HIS A 22 -13.11 6.91 -1.18
C HIS A 22 -12.54 6.40 -2.51
N GLY A 23 -13.28 5.53 -3.21
CA GLY A 23 -12.89 5.03 -4.54
C GLY A 23 -11.87 3.89 -4.53
N LEU A 24 -11.57 3.30 -3.37
CA LEU A 24 -10.68 2.14 -3.28
C LEU A 24 -11.43 0.93 -2.71
N ASP A 25 -11.65 -0.08 -3.55
CA ASP A 25 -12.27 -1.32 -3.10
C ASP A 25 -11.45 -1.95 -1.96
N PRO A 26 -12.07 -2.29 -0.81
CA PRO A 26 -11.38 -2.84 0.36
C PRO A 26 -10.51 -4.07 0.06
N GLN A 27 -10.89 -4.88 -0.92
CA GLN A 27 -10.16 -6.10 -1.27
C GLN A 27 -8.83 -5.81 -1.98
N TRP A 28 -8.66 -4.59 -2.52
CA TRP A 28 -7.51 -4.19 -3.31
C TRP A 28 -6.50 -3.32 -2.55
N VAL A 29 -6.81 -2.93 -1.31
CA VAL A 29 -5.97 -1.99 -0.53
C VAL A 29 -4.52 -2.46 -0.42
N GLU A 30 -4.32 -3.74 -0.09
CA GLU A 30 -2.97 -4.30 0.08
C GLU A 30 -2.21 -4.42 -1.25
N ALA A 31 -2.89 -4.86 -2.31
CA ALA A 31 -2.30 -4.95 -3.64
C ALA A 31 -1.88 -3.56 -4.17
N ALA A 32 -2.74 -2.55 -3.98
CA ALA A 32 -2.44 -1.17 -4.33
C ALA A 32 -1.25 -0.63 -3.51
N ALA A 33 -1.12 -1.02 -2.23
CA ALA A 33 0.01 -0.64 -1.40
C ALA A 33 1.35 -1.21 -1.92
N PHE A 34 1.37 -2.47 -2.39
CA PHE A 34 2.57 -3.03 -3.03
C PHE A 34 2.92 -2.35 -4.36
N ALA A 35 1.93 -2.07 -5.19
CA ALA A 35 2.14 -1.32 -6.44
C ALA A 35 2.71 0.08 -6.16
N TRP A 36 2.17 0.76 -5.13
CA TRP A 36 2.70 2.04 -4.65
C TRP A 36 4.13 1.90 -4.12
N LEU A 37 4.46 0.86 -3.34
CA LEU A 37 5.83 0.62 -2.87
C LEU A 37 6.81 0.42 -4.03
N ALA A 38 6.43 -0.32 -5.07
CA ALA A 38 7.24 -0.44 -6.28
C ALA A 38 7.49 0.91 -6.96
N GLN A 39 6.46 1.76 -7.05
CA GLN A 39 6.60 3.14 -7.55
C GLN A 39 7.59 3.96 -6.70
N ARG A 40 7.57 3.81 -5.37
CA ARG A 40 8.51 4.46 -4.45
C ARG A 40 9.94 3.98 -4.69
N THR A 41 10.15 2.68 -4.88
CA THR A 41 11.45 2.10 -5.23
C THR A 41 11.98 2.67 -6.54
N LEU A 42 11.15 2.72 -7.59
CA LEU A 42 11.52 3.28 -8.89
C LEU A 42 11.85 4.78 -8.82
N ALA A 43 11.16 5.53 -7.96
CA ALA A 43 11.42 6.94 -7.72
C ALA A 43 12.61 7.21 -6.77
N GLY A 44 13.29 6.16 -6.27
CA GLY A 44 14.37 6.30 -5.29
C GLY A 44 13.92 6.90 -3.96
N ALA A 45 12.64 6.74 -3.60
CA ALA A 45 12.01 7.39 -2.46
C ALA A 45 11.73 6.38 -1.33
N PRO A 46 11.78 6.80 -0.05
CA PRO A 46 11.51 5.90 1.08
C PRO A 46 10.10 5.29 1.01
N GLY A 47 10.01 4.01 1.33
CA GLY A 47 8.75 3.25 1.37
C GLY A 47 8.25 2.96 2.79
N ASN A 48 9.10 3.08 3.81
CA ASN A 48 8.72 2.88 5.21
C ASN A 48 8.45 4.20 5.94
N LEU A 49 7.74 4.09 7.06
CA LEU A 49 7.62 5.15 8.07
C LEU A 49 8.30 4.65 9.37
N PRO A 50 9.47 5.19 9.77
CA PRO A 50 10.19 4.75 10.97
C PRO A 50 9.34 4.72 12.25
N ALA A 51 8.42 5.68 12.42
CA ALA A 51 7.52 5.72 13.57
C ALA A 51 6.58 4.50 13.67
N VAL A 52 6.36 3.78 12.55
CA VAL A 52 5.57 2.54 12.49
C VAL A 52 6.47 1.31 12.56
N THR A 53 7.61 1.32 11.86
CA THR A 53 8.46 0.12 11.72
C THR A 53 9.56 0.00 12.78
N GLY A 54 9.85 1.06 13.54
CA GLY A 54 11.00 1.12 14.45
C GLY A 54 12.37 1.19 13.77
N ALA A 55 12.42 1.47 12.46
CA ALA A 55 13.68 1.64 11.74
C ALA A 55 14.42 2.89 12.23
N ARG A 56 15.75 2.93 12.12
CA ARG A 56 16.55 4.09 12.56
C ARG A 56 16.30 5.35 11.71
N HIS A 57 15.98 5.17 10.43
CA HIS A 57 15.74 6.24 9.47
C HIS A 57 14.84 5.72 8.33
N PRO A 58 14.29 6.62 7.48
CA PRO A 58 13.59 6.23 6.27
C PRO A 58 14.52 5.47 5.31
N VAL A 59 13.98 4.47 4.62
CA VAL A 59 14.70 3.62 3.67
C VAL A 59 13.84 3.32 2.44
N ILE A 60 14.49 3.20 1.29
CA ILE A 60 13.89 2.65 0.07
C ILE A 60 13.67 1.16 0.33
N LEU A 61 12.45 0.68 0.07
CA LEU A 61 12.08 -0.73 0.25
C LEU A 61 12.13 -1.48 -1.08
N GLY A 62 12.31 -2.80 -1.01
CA GLY A 62 12.30 -3.67 -2.18
C GLY A 62 13.62 -3.73 -2.95
N ALA A 63 13.58 -4.46 -4.07
CA ALA A 63 14.67 -4.57 -5.03
C ALA A 63 14.09 -4.63 -6.45
N ILE A 64 14.85 -4.13 -7.42
CA ILE A 64 14.46 -4.16 -8.84
C ILE A 64 15.02 -5.43 -9.46
N TYR A 65 14.13 -6.27 -9.98
CA TYR A 65 14.47 -7.43 -10.79
C TYR A 65 14.09 -7.10 -12.24
N PRO A 66 15.07 -6.77 -13.10
CA PRO A 66 14.79 -6.50 -14.50
C PRO A 66 14.13 -7.71 -15.16
N ALA A 67 13.27 -7.45 -16.15
CA ALA A 67 12.76 -8.52 -17.00
C ALA A 67 13.93 -9.17 -17.76
N CYS A 68 13.86 -10.48 -18.00
CA CYS A 68 14.76 -11.12 -18.95
C CYS A 68 14.37 -10.65 -20.36
N ASP A 69 15.32 -10.11 -21.11
CA ASP A 69 15.13 -9.73 -22.50
C ASP A 69 15.08 -10.99 -23.39
N ASP A 70 14.01 -11.78 -23.29
CA ASP A 70 13.69 -12.87 -24.24
C ASP A 70 12.53 -12.48 -25.18
N ALA A 71 12.17 -11.20 -25.23
CA ALA A 71 11.27 -10.71 -26.26
C ALA A 71 11.98 -10.85 -27.62
N PRO A 72 11.39 -11.52 -28.63
CA PRO A 72 11.97 -11.52 -29.97
C PRO A 72 12.08 -10.06 -30.41
N ALA A 73 13.28 -9.66 -30.88
CA ALA A 73 13.50 -8.33 -31.42
C ALA A 73 12.37 -8.01 -32.41
N ALA A 74 11.55 -7.01 -32.08
CA ALA A 74 10.51 -6.55 -32.98
C ALA A 74 11.19 -6.15 -34.29
N THR A 75 10.97 -6.95 -35.34
CA THR A 75 11.45 -6.71 -36.70
C THR A 75 10.44 -5.86 -37.45
#